data_AF-A0A954M9C4-F1
#
_entry.id   AF-A0A954M9C4-F1
#
_cell.length_a   1.000
_cell.length_b   1.000
_cell.length_c   1.000
_cell.angle_alpha   90.00
_cell.angle_beta   90.00
_cell.angle_gamma   90.00
#
_symmetry.space_group_name_H-M   'P 1'
#
loop_
_entity.id
_entity.type
_entity.pdbx_description
1 polymer ?
#
loop_
_entity_poly.entity_id
_entity_poly.type
_entity_poly.pdbx_seq_one_letter_code
_entity_poly.pdbx_strand_id
1 'polypeptide(L)'
;MNSRLRHLVTPVLLCTILSAGYTAIAQSKSSKKAAEKTVTEKFRRLPQYFGQLKLDAEQKEAVYKIREEIGPKIAELEAEIAKLKEDEMEQCEEVLTATQKKTLTTLRDATGEKKATASKSSTSKKSGSKSSSKDDE
;
A
#
# COMPACT_ATOMS: atom_id res chain seq x y z
N MET A 1 14.67 -51.53 27.26
CA MET A 1 14.60 -52.90 26.72
C MET A 1 13.16 -53.38 26.76
N ASN A 2 12.68 -53.82 25.60
CA ASN A 2 11.62 -54.81 25.37
C ASN A 2 10.17 -54.34 25.68
N SER A 3 9.46 -53.75 24.73
CA SER A 3 8.68 -54.42 23.68
C SER A 3 7.74 -55.52 24.18
N ARG A 4 6.44 -55.23 24.00
CA ARG A 4 5.51 -55.95 23.09
C ARG A 4 4.48 -56.90 23.69
N LEU A 5 3.28 -56.71 23.12
CA LEU A 5 2.25 -57.69 22.78
C LEU A 5 1.47 -58.22 24.00
N ARG A 6 0.14 -58.11 23.98
CA ARG A 6 -0.70 -58.87 23.05
C ARG A 6 -1.94 -58.10 22.59
N HIS A 7 -2.15 -58.17 21.28
CA HIS A 7 -3.26 -57.64 20.48
C HIS A 7 -4.57 -58.42 20.65
N LEU A 8 -5.67 -57.79 20.18
CA LEU A 8 -6.97 -58.29 19.67
C LEU A 8 -8.08 -57.45 20.34
N VAL A 9 -8.99 -56.68 19.71
CA VAL A 9 -9.75 -56.82 18.45
C VAL A 9 -10.26 -55.42 18.03
N THR A 10 -10.10 -55.05 16.76
CA THR A 10 -10.64 -53.89 16.00
C THR A 10 -12.19 -53.89 15.90
N PRO A 11 -12.92 -52.94 15.24
CA PRO A 11 -12.67 -51.56 14.78
C PRO A 11 -13.89 -50.62 15.07
N VAL A 12 -14.02 -49.48 14.36
CA VAL A 12 -15.17 -48.53 14.29
C VAL A 12 -15.08 -47.31 15.21
N LEU A 13 -14.35 -46.28 14.77
CA LEU A 13 -14.93 -44.93 14.62
C LEU A 13 -14.03 -44.04 13.74
N LEU A 14 -13.77 -44.51 12.52
CA LEU A 14 -13.22 -43.69 11.43
C LEU A 14 -14.42 -43.08 10.67
N CYS A 15 -14.92 -41.89 11.08
CA CYS A 15 -15.69 -40.94 10.25
C CYS A 15 -16.41 -39.83 11.08
N THR A 16 -15.71 -38.82 11.61
CA THR A 16 -16.38 -37.57 12.06
C THR A 16 -15.52 -36.30 11.90
N ILE A 17 -14.60 -36.23 10.93
CA ILE A 17 -13.91 -34.96 10.62
C ILE A 17 -14.04 -34.67 9.12
N LEU A 18 -15.23 -34.25 8.68
CA LEU A 18 -15.46 -33.91 7.26
C LEU A 18 -16.48 -32.79 7.06
N SER A 19 -16.58 -31.82 7.99
CA SER A 19 -17.51 -30.68 7.82
C SER A 19 -16.92 -29.29 8.09
N ALA A 20 -15.64 -29.15 8.46
CA ALA A 20 -15.04 -27.85 8.79
C ALA A 20 -14.18 -27.21 7.67
N GLY A 21 -14.19 -27.77 6.44
CA GLY A 21 -13.33 -27.32 5.34
C GLY A 21 -13.96 -26.37 4.31
N TYR A 22 -15.29 -26.23 4.29
CA TYR A 22 -15.96 -25.55 3.17
C TYR A 22 -16.06 -24.02 3.29
N THR A 23 -15.82 -23.43 4.46
CA THR A 23 -15.94 -21.97 4.66
C THR A 23 -14.67 -21.19 4.30
N ALA A 24 -13.49 -21.83 4.29
CA ALA A 24 -12.23 -21.16 3.96
C ALA A 24 -12.05 -20.89 2.44
N ILE A 25 -12.73 -21.64 1.57
CA ILE A 25 -12.61 -21.50 0.11
C ILE A 25 -13.51 -20.36 -0.41
N ALA A 26 -14.61 -20.04 0.27
CA ALA A 26 -15.48 -18.91 -0.08
C ALA A 26 -14.85 -17.55 0.29
N GLN A 27 -14.15 -17.47 1.43
CA GLN A 27 -13.48 -16.24 1.86
C GLN A 27 -12.22 -15.92 1.03
N SER A 28 -11.50 -16.93 0.50
CA SER A 28 -10.33 -16.70 -0.36
C SER A 28 -10.71 -16.27 -1.79
N LYS A 29 -11.86 -16.70 -2.33
CA LYS A 29 -12.36 -16.22 -3.63
C LYS A 29 -12.97 -14.82 -3.56
N SER A 30 -13.66 -14.49 -2.49
CA SER A 30 -14.22 -13.15 -2.25
C SER A 30 -13.10 -12.09 -2.09
N SER A 31 -12.03 -12.41 -1.36
CA SER A 31 -10.89 -11.51 -1.13
C SER A 31 -10.00 -11.35 -2.38
N LYS A 32 -9.76 -12.42 -3.16
CA LYS A 32 -9.08 -12.29 -4.46
C LYS A 32 -9.85 -11.40 -5.45
N LYS A 33 -11.17 -11.58 -5.56
CA LYS A 33 -12.00 -10.77 -6.46
C LYS A 33 -12.07 -9.31 -6.03
N ALA A 34 -12.04 -9.04 -4.72
CA ALA A 34 -11.98 -7.67 -4.20
C ALA A 34 -10.61 -7.02 -4.47
N ALA A 35 -9.51 -7.74 -4.26
CA ALA A 35 -8.16 -7.23 -4.53
C ALA A 35 -7.88 -7.04 -6.04
N GLU A 36 -8.40 -7.91 -6.90
CA GLU A 36 -8.31 -7.76 -8.35
C GLU A 36 -9.09 -6.53 -8.83
N LYS A 37 -10.32 -6.34 -8.31
CA LYS A 37 -11.16 -5.20 -8.68
C LYS A 37 -10.56 -3.85 -8.26
N THR A 38 -9.92 -3.76 -7.09
CA THR A 38 -9.28 -2.51 -6.64
C THR A 38 -8.04 -2.14 -7.44
N VAL A 39 -7.28 -3.14 -7.91
CA VAL A 39 -6.14 -2.92 -8.81
C VAL A 39 -6.61 -2.41 -10.17
N THR A 40 -7.66 -3.00 -10.76
CA THR A 40 -8.24 -2.52 -12.03
C THR A 40 -8.78 -1.09 -11.91
N GLU A 41 -9.45 -0.75 -10.80
CA GLU A 41 -9.98 0.59 -10.57
C GLU A 41 -8.88 1.67 -10.47
N LYS A 42 -7.67 1.32 -9.98
CA LYS A 42 -6.54 2.26 -9.93
C LYS A 42 -6.10 2.72 -11.33
N PHE A 43 -6.18 1.84 -12.33
CA PHE A 43 -5.70 2.10 -13.69
C PHE A 43 -6.78 2.66 -14.63
N ARG A 44 -8.06 2.63 -14.21
CA ARG A 44 -9.21 3.26 -14.88
C ARG A 44 -9.28 4.78 -14.77
N ARG A 45 -8.17 5.45 -14.43
CA ARG A 45 -8.06 6.91 -14.43
C ARG A 45 -7.40 7.38 -15.72
N LEU A 46 -7.77 8.56 -16.21
CA LEU A 46 -7.01 9.15 -17.30
C LEU A 46 -5.67 9.72 -16.78
N PRO A 47 -4.60 9.70 -17.59
CA PRO A 47 -3.39 10.44 -17.27
C PRO A 47 -3.68 11.93 -17.05
N GLN A 48 -2.75 12.63 -16.41
CA GLN A 48 -2.89 14.04 -16.15
C GLN A 48 -3.11 14.81 -17.47
N TYR A 49 -4.03 15.78 -17.46
CA TYR A 49 -4.43 16.61 -18.61
C TYR A 49 -5.16 15.87 -19.77
N PHE A 50 -5.15 14.54 -19.84
CA PHE A 50 -5.83 13.80 -20.92
C PHE A 50 -7.36 14.01 -20.91
N GLY A 51 -7.93 14.32 -19.74
CA GLY A 51 -9.35 14.70 -19.63
C GLY A 51 -9.72 15.99 -20.38
N GLN A 52 -8.74 16.84 -20.72
CA GLN A 52 -8.95 18.11 -21.42
C GLN A 52 -8.94 17.96 -22.96
N LEU A 53 -8.50 16.80 -23.46
CA LEU A 53 -8.29 16.56 -24.89
C LEU A 53 -9.58 16.17 -25.66
N LYS A 54 -10.74 16.19 -25.00
CA LYS A 54 -12.04 15.78 -25.59
C LYS A 54 -12.00 14.41 -26.27
N LEU A 55 -11.30 13.45 -25.65
CA LEU A 55 -11.21 12.07 -26.15
C LEU A 55 -12.59 11.43 -26.27
N ASP A 56 -12.80 10.68 -27.35
CA ASP A 56 -13.99 9.84 -27.51
C ASP A 56 -13.94 8.60 -26.59
N ALA A 57 -15.00 7.80 -26.62
CA ALA A 57 -15.10 6.62 -25.75
C ALA A 57 -14.07 5.53 -26.10
N GLU A 58 -13.79 5.33 -27.39
CA GLU A 58 -12.86 4.30 -27.86
C GLU A 58 -11.42 4.64 -27.47
N GLN A 59 -11.04 5.91 -27.63
CA GLN A 59 -9.75 6.44 -27.21
C GLN A 59 -9.55 6.33 -25.70
N LYS A 60 -10.58 6.63 -24.90
CA LYS A 60 -10.50 6.49 -23.44
C LYS A 60 -10.30 5.03 -23.03
N GLU A 61 -11.06 4.11 -23.61
CA GLU A 61 -10.90 2.68 -23.34
C GLU A 61 -9.53 2.16 -23.77
N ALA A 62 -8.99 2.63 -24.91
CA ALA A 62 -7.63 2.30 -25.32
C ALA A 62 -6.59 2.79 -24.31
N VAL A 63 -6.72 4.03 -23.82
CA VAL A 63 -5.86 4.57 -22.76
C VAL A 63 -5.96 3.74 -21.48
N TYR A 64 -7.17 3.35 -21.05
CA TYR A 64 -7.33 2.52 -19.86
C TYR A 64 -6.65 1.16 -20.01
N LYS A 65 -6.81 0.46 -21.14
CA LYS A 65 -6.14 -0.82 -21.39
C LYS A 65 -4.62 -0.71 -21.29
N ILE A 66 -4.05 0.31 -21.94
CA ILE A 66 -2.60 0.58 -21.87
C ILE A 66 -2.15 0.76 -20.41
N ARG A 67 -2.94 1.50 -19.61
CA ARG A 67 -2.63 1.72 -18.19
C ARG A 67 -2.79 0.47 -17.34
N GLU A 68 -3.80 -0.35 -17.60
CA GLU A 68 -4.03 -1.63 -16.92
C GLU A 68 -2.88 -2.62 -17.19
N GLU A 69 -2.30 -2.60 -18.40
CA GLU A 69 -1.19 -3.47 -18.79
C GLU A 69 0.18 -2.99 -18.28
N ILE A 70 0.45 -1.69 -18.37
CA ILE A 70 1.77 -1.11 -18.05
C ILE A 70 1.87 -0.69 -16.59
N GLY A 71 0.77 -0.20 -16.01
CA GLY A 71 0.73 0.35 -14.66
C GLY A 71 1.25 -0.60 -13.56
N PRO A 72 0.91 -1.90 -13.56
CA PRO A 72 1.47 -2.86 -12.61
C PRO A 72 2.99 -2.98 -12.70
N LYS A 73 3.55 -2.99 -13.92
CA LYS A 73 4.99 -3.10 -14.16
C LYS A 73 5.75 -1.88 -13.63
N ILE A 74 5.17 -0.68 -13.84
CA ILE A 74 5.72 0.56 -13.28
C ILE A 74 5.71 0.49 -11.76
N ALA A 75 4.60 0.05 -11.14
CA ALA A 75 4.49 -0.03 -9.69
C ALA A 75 5.50 -1.03 -9.08
N GLU A 76 5.77 -2.13 -9.76
CA GLU A 76 6.81 -3.10 -9.37
C GLU A 76 8.21 -2.50 -9.43
N LEU A 77 8.57 -1.83 -10.54
CA LEU A 77 9.85 -1.15 -10.69
C LEU A 77 10.04 -0.02 -9.67
N GLU A 78 8.99 0.74 -9.39
CA GLU A 78 9.02 1.79 -8.36
C GLU A 78 9.29 1.21 -6.97
N ALA A 79 8.71 0.04 -6.65
CA ALA A 79 8.97 -0.66 -5.39
C ALA A 79 10.42 -1.18 -5.32
N GLU A 80 10.95 -1.71 -6.42
CA GLU A 80 12.34 -2.14 -6.50
C GLU A 80 13.31 -0.96 -6.35
N ILE A 81 13.05 0.16 -7.02
CA ILE A 81 13.85 1.40 -6.87
C ILE A 81 13.79 1.91 -5.43
N ALA A 82 12.63 1.85 -4.78
CA ALA A 82 12.50 2.27 -3.38
C ALA A 82 13.37 1.41 -2.46
N LYS A 83 13.36 0.10 -2.66
CA LYS A 83 14.21 -0.84 -1.92
C LYS A 83 15.69 -0.58 -2.18
N LEU A 84 16.10 -0.42 -3.45
CA LEU A 84 17.49 -0.15 -3.80
C LEU A 84 18.01 1.16 -3.18
N LYS A 85 17.15 2.19 -3.07
CA LYS A 85 17.51 3.44 -2.39
C LYS A 85 17.68 3.27 -0.88
N GLU A 86 16.89 2.40 -0.26
CA GLU A 86 17.04 2.04 1.15
C GLU A 86 18.36 1.28 1.36
N ASP A 87 18.60 0.24 0.56
CA ASP A 87 19.83 -0.55 0.57
C ASP A 87 21.08 0.32 0.31
N GLU A 88 21.03 1.23 -0.67
CA GLU A 88 22.10 2.20 -0.95
C GLU A 88 22.40 3.08 0.27
N MET A 89 21.36 3.60 0.93
CA MET A 89 21.51 4.45 2.09
C MET A 89 22.07 3.69 3.29
N GLU A 90 21.63 2.45 3.52
CA GLU A 90 22.19 1.59 4.56
C GLU A 90 23.69 1.35 4.34
N GLN A 91 24.09 0.99 3.12
CA GLN A 91 25.50 0.79 2.78
C GLN A 91 26.31 2.08 2.93
N CYS A 92 25.74 3.23 2.55
CA CYS A 92 26.36 4.53 2.79
C CYS A 92 26.55 4.81 4.28
N GLU A 93 25.62 4.41 5.13
CA GLU A 93 25.75 4.56 6.58
C GLU A 93 26.76 3.57 7.17
N GLU A 94 26.86 2.35 6.65
CA GLU A 94 27.80 1.34 7.14
C GLU A 94 29.25 1.80 7.12
N VAL A 95 29.66 2.57 6.09
CA VAL A 95 31.03 3.09 5.96
C VAL A 95 31.34 4.28 6.90
N LEU A 96 30.33 4.82 7.60
CA LEU A 96 30.53 5.93 8.52
C LEU A 96 31.11 5.47 9.86
N THR A 97 31.97 6.32 10.43
CA THR A 97 32.44 6.16 11.81
C THR A 97 31.30 6.34 12.81
N ALA A 98 31.45 5.80 14.01
CA ALA A 98 30.45 5.94 15.07
C ALA A 98 30.13 7.41 15.42
N THR A 99 31.13 8.29 15.38
CA THR A 99 30.94 9.73 15.60
C THR A 99 30.13 10.37 14.49
N GLN A 100 30.42 10.04 13.22
CA GLN A 100 29.66 10.55 12.07
C GLN A 100 28.21 10.05 12.08
N LYS A 101 27.96 8.79 12.46
CA LYS A 101 26.60 8.26 12.64
C LYS A 101 25.81 9.06 13.69
N LYS A 102 26.43 9.35 14.84
CA LYS A 102 25.80 10.20 15.89
C LYS A 102 25.49 11.61 15.40
N THR A 103 26.38 12.21 14.60
CA THR A 103 26.10 13.52 14.00
C THR A 103 24.94 13.44 13.02
N LEU A 104 24.90 12.39 12.18
CA LEU A 104 23.85 12.17 11.19
C LEU A 104 22.47 11.97 11.84
N THR A 105 22.37 11.23 12.95
CA THR A 105 21.11 11.09 13.70
C THR A 105 20.62 12.43 14.24
N THR A 106 21.50 13.22 14.86
CA THR A 106 21.15 14.55 15.39
C THR A 106 20.64 15.50 14.30
N LEU A 107 21.22 15.44 13.10
CA LEU A 107 20.78 16.24 11.95
C LEU A 107 19.39 15.82 11.46
N ARG A 108 19.09 14.52 11.46
CA ARG A 108 17.76 13.99 11.09
C ARG A 108 16.69 14.46 12.08
N ASP A 109 16.97 14.36 13.38
CA ASP A 109 16.04 14.77 14.44
C ASP A 109 15.71 16.26 14.37
N ALA A 110 16.74 17.12 14.25
CA ALA A 110 16.57 18.57 14.14
C ALA A 110 15.74 18.98 12.90
N THR A 111 15.80 18.20 11.82
CA THR A 111 15.02 18.45 10.60
C THR A 111 13.56 18.01 10.76
N GLY A 112 13.32 16.89 11.44
CA GLY A 112 11.98 16.40 11.79
C GLY A 112 11.21 17.39 12.69
N GLU A 113 11.88 17.94 13.70
CA GLU A 113 11.30 18.92 14.62
C GLU A 113 10.93 20.25 13.92
N LYS A 114 11.77 20.72 12.99
CA LYS A 114 11.48 21.91 12.16
C LYS A 114 10.27 21.72 11.26
N LYS A 115 10.07 20.51 10.72
CA LYS A 115 8.90 20.22 9.87
C LYS A 115 7.60 20.16 10.69
N ALA A 116 7.65 19.61 11.90
CA ALA A 116 6.51 19.55 12.81
C ALA A 116 6.04 20.93 13.30
N THR A 117 6.99 21.85 13.56
CA THR A 117 6.68 23.21 14.01
C THR A 117 6.14 24.11 12.88
N ALA A 118 6.66 23.99 11.66
CA ALA A 118 6.14 24.69 10.48
C ALA A 118 4.73 24.23 10.06
N SER A 119 4.39 22.95 10.30
CA SER A 119 3.03 22.43 10.08
C SER A 119 2.00 23.04 11.03
N LYS A 120 2.41 23.50 12.22
CA LYS A 120 1.48 23.99 13.27
C LYS A 120 1.14 25.48 13.11
N SER A 121 1.97 26.25 12.40
CA SER A 121 1.76 27.69 12.17
C SER A 121 0.92 28.02 10.92
N SER A 122 0.68 27.05 10.03
CA SER A 122 -0.10 27.26 8.80
C SER A 122 -1.60 26.99 8.93
N THR A 123 -2.05 26.34 10.01
CA THR A 123 -3.48 26.04 10.26
C THR A 123 -4.24 27.20 10.94
N SER A 124 -3.56 28.14 11.60
CA SER A 124 -4.23 29.22 12.36
C SER A 124 -4.62 30.47 11.54
N LYS A 125 -4.30 30.54 10.24
CA LYS A 125 -4.53 31.74 9.41
C LYS A 125 -5.76 31.67 8.47
N LYS A 126 -6.59 30.61 8.51
CA LYS A 126 -7.75 30.41 7.61
C LYS A 126 -9.12 30.36 8.33
N SER A 127 -9.31 31.14 9.39
CA SER A 127 -10.63 31.32 10.05
C SER A 127 -10.92 32.80 10.35
N GLY A 128 -10.89 33.65 9.33
CA GLY A 128 -11.20 35.06 9.50
C GLY A 128 -11.27 35.85 8.19
N SER A 129 -12.17 35.48 7.27
CA SER A 129 -12.67 36.40 6.24
C SER A 129 -13.84 35.77 5.45
N LYS A 130 -15.06 36.02 5.94
CA LYS A 130 -16.37 35.91 5.26
C LYS A 130 -17.35 36.56 6.26
N SER A 131 -18.10 37.62 6.03
CA SER A 131 -18.56 38.33 4.83
C SER A 131 -19.07 39.71 5.30
N SER A 132 -18.64 40.80 4.67
CA SER A 132 -19.26 42.12 4.77
C SER A 132 -19.71 42.58 3.38
N SER A 133 -20.90 43.19 3.34
CA SER A 133 -21.44 44.09 2.29
C SER A 133 -22.33 43.48 1.18
N LYS A 134 -23.64 43.55 1.42
CA LYS A 134 -24.74 44.02 0.53
C LYS A 134 -25.98 44.08 1.44
N ASP A 135 -26.73 45.18 1.57
CA ASP A 135 -27.38 45.99 0.54
C ASP A 135 -27.61 47.43 1.07
N ASP A 136 -27.39 48.44 0.22
CA ASP A 136 -27.94 49.79 0.39
C ASP A 136 -29.06 49.96 -0.66
N GLU A 137 -30.09 50.67 -0.20
CA GLU A 137 -31.43 50.92 -0.76
C GLU A 137 -31.46 51.81 -2.01
#